data_AF-A0A936TQT4-F1
#
_entry.id   AF-A0A936TQT4-F1
#
_cell.length_a   1.000
_cell.length_b   1.000
_cell.length_c   1.000
_cell.angle_alpha   90.00
_cell.angle_beta   90.00
_cell.angle_gamma   90.00
#
_symmetry.space_group_name_H-M   'P 1'
#
loop_
_entity.id
_entity.type
_entity.pdbx_description
1 polymer ?
#
loop_
_entity_poly.entity_id
_entity_poly.type
_entity_poly.pdbx_seq_one_letter_code
_entity_poly.pdbx_strand_id
1 'polypeptide(L)'
;MPSPLTCPAADAGPDAGIERQRAAIAELERALWAGGLNEALLAPCQAAYRQLEASLVERHEERHGFVVVIPVADNPRQTRACLDSLLELCRAFGYGGMADGRYRKVRVLLADDSRDAAAMAAHRALAGDFTGQGLAVEYFGLEEQLALLDSLEPAADLAGIVGVHAREAFAHKGQAMTRNIAYLRFAGMAARDPRLLCLTVDGDQVFKVKVATPAGAREVCAVNFLYHLDEIFRRADVRVLTGKVVGDPPVSPAVMAGNFLDDVIGFLSEMARAEPGRPYRQPVLDTRGSGDAAYHDMADLFGFRNAADAYRFHCDVPGDGRASPSNADCFAAFSRRLHSFFHGEHPTRVTWYSHSDALASLQPARTVYTGNYVFRPEALDWFIPFAPLRLRMSGPTMGRMLRAEMGGGFVAANLPMLHRRTVADTGASEFRPDILVRQGEIDLCGEFERQFHGDVMLFAMERLTERGFPGRAPEEAEIDAILAAMQVEMGEKYRAWHRAIRDKLAVMEGLLGEPARWWNKADELAEARENFRAFAANLEHNFGPGSPCLANIASASRRADWRARQRAAIAGFRRDREAWRRALAALAP
;
A
#
# COMPACT_ATOMS: atom_id res chain seq x y z
N MET A 1 60.34 -27.52 -20.91
CA MET A 1 60.14 -26.13 -20.45
C MET A 1 58.72 -25.74 -20.80
N PRO A 2 57.88 -25.29 -19.85
CA PRO A 2 56.49 -24.95 -20.13
C PRO A 2 56.39 -23.60 -20.85
N SER A 3 55.43 -23.50 -21.77
CA SER A 3 55.10 -22.29 -22.53
C SER A 3 54.74 -21.10 -21.62
N PRO A 4 54.97 -19.85 -22.07
CA PRO A 4 54.58 -18.67 -21.31
C PRO A 4 53.06 -18.58 -21.20
N LEU A 5 52.58 -18.21 -20.02
CA LEU A 5 51.21 -17.80 -19.75
C LEU A 5 50.82 -16.67 -20.71
N THR A 6 49.92 -16.95 -21.64
CA THR A 6 49.22 -15.93 -22.41
C THR A 6 48.33 -15.12 -21.46
N CYS A 7 48.62 -13.83 -21.28
CA CYS A 7 47.67 -12.87 -20.73
C CYS A 7 46.34 -12.99 -21.49
N PRO A 8 45.17 -13.00 -20.82
CA PRO A 8 43.92 -12.80 -21.53
C PRO A 8 43.90 -11.38 -22.07
N ALA A 9 43.61 -11.27 -23.37
CA ALA A 9 43.59 -10.04 -24.13
C ALA A 9 42.70 -8.97 -23.46
N ALA A 10 43.29 -7.79 -23.27
CA ALA A 10 42.59 -6.53 -23.09
C ALA A 10 41.95 -6.15 -24.43
N ASP A 11 40.84 -6.80 -24.79
CA ASP A 11 40.02 -6.40 -25.95
C ASP A 11 38.57 -6.90 -25.84
N ALA A 12 38.07 -6.97 -24.61
CA ALA A 12 36.64 -7.13 -24.41
C ALA A 12 36.00 -5.75 -24.61
N GLY A 13 35.41 -5.54 -25.80
CA GLY A 13 34.79 -4.29 -26.20
C GLY A 13 33.86 -3.69 -25.14
N PRO A 14 33.54 -2.40 -25.24
CA PRO A 14 32.88 -1.64 -24.18
C PRO A 14 31.61 -2.34 -23.64
N ASP A 15 30.79 -3.01 -24.47
CA ASP A 15 29.60 -3.76 -24.03
C ASP A 15 29.91 -4.90 -23.05
N ALA A 16 31.07 -5.56 -23.21
CA ALA A 16 31.52 -6.59 -22.28
C ALA A 16 31.84 -6.02 -20.89
N GLY A 17 32.15 -4.72 -20.77
CA GLY A 17 32.33 -4.05 -19.48
C GLY A 17 31.02 -3.88 -18.72
N ILE A 18 29.94 -3.49 -19.42
CA ILE A 18 28.60 -3.34 -18.82
C ILE A 18 28.07 -4.70 -18.37
N GLU A 19 28.18 -5.72 -19.21
CA GLU A 19 27.70 -7.06 -18.85
C GLU A 19 28.48 -7.66 -17.68
N ARG A 20 29.81 -7.44 -17.61
CA ARG A 20 30.60 -7.79 -16.42
C ARG A 20 30.10 -7.06 -15.17
N GLN A 21 29.79 -5.77 -15.27
CA GLN A 21 29.28 -4.99 -14.14
C GLN A 21 27.89 -5.49 -13.69
N ARG A 22 26.98 -5.81 -14.63
CA ARG A 22 25.67 -6.41 -14.31
C ARG A 22 25.83 -7.76 -13.63
N ALA A 23 26.75 -8.61 -14.10
CA ALA A 23 27.05 -9.90 -13.47
C ALA A 23 27.58 -9.73 -12.04
N ALA A 24 28.51 -8.78 -11.82
CA ALA A 24 29.04 -8.47 -10.50
C ALA A 24 27.96 -7.94 -9.54
N ILE A 25 27.05 -7.08 -10.02
CA ILE A 25 25.88 -6.62 -9.25
C ILE A 25 25.01 -7.81 -8.84
N ALA A 26 24.69 -8.72 -9.77
CA ALA A 26 23.87 -9.90 -9.46
C ALA A 26 24.54 -10.82 -8.42
N GLU A 27 25.87 -10.96 -8.44
CA GLU A 27 26.62 -11.67 -7.40
C GLU A 27 26.56 -10.96 -6.04
N LEU A 28 26.74 -9.64 -6.03
CA LEU A 28 26.64 -8.82 -4.81
C LEU A 28 25.23 -8.86 -4.21
N GLU A 29 24.17 -8.76 -5.02
CA GLU A 29 22.79 -8.88 -4.55
C GLU A 29 22.52 -10.28 -3.96
N ARG A 30 22.97 -11.36 -4.62
CA ARG A 30 22.88 -12.71 -4.04
C ARG A 30 23.58 -12.82 -2.69
N ALA A 31 24.79 -12.26 -2.58
CA ALA A 31 25.55 -12.28 -1.33
C ALA A 31 24.93 -11.37 -0.24
N LEU A 32 24.35 -10.24 -0.62
CA LEU A 32 23.64 -9.31 0.26
C LEU A 32 22.46 -9.99 0.96
N TRP A 33 21.78 -10.92 0.28
CA TRP A 33 20.58 -11.58 0.78
C TRP A 33 20.80 -13.03 1.24
N ALA A 34 22.03 -13.55 1.16
CA ALA A 34 22.36 -14.91 1.55
C ALA A 34 22.16 -15.13 3.06
N GLY A 35 21.11 -15.87 3.42
CA GLY A 35 20.76 -16.14 4.82
C GLY A 35 20.14 -14.95 5.56
N GLY A 36 19.67 -13.93 4.84
CA GLY A 36 19.15 -12.68 5.40
C GLY A 36 19.96 -11.47 4.91
N LEU A 37 19.65 -10.28 5.43
CA LEU A 37 20.36 -9.06 5.06
C LEU A 37 21.78 -9.05 5.64
N ASN A 38 22.79 -9.01 4.78
CA ASN A 38 24.17 -8.72 5.15
C ASN A 38 24.46 -7.22 5.01
N GLU A 39 24.33 -6.46 6.11
CA GLU A 39 24.47 -5.00 6.11
C GLU A 39 25.82 -4.51 5.58
N ALA A 40 26.90 -5.30 5.74
CA ALA A 40 28.24 -4.92 5.25
C ALA A 40 28.33 -4.86 3.71
N LEU A 41 27.43 -5.54 3.00
CA LEU A 41 27.41 -5.58 1.53
C LEU A 41 26.47 -4.53 0.91
N LEU A 42 25.66 -3.84 1.71
CA LEU A 42 24.69 -2.86 1.21
C LEU A 42 25.37 -1.70 0.47
N ALA A 43 26.34 -1.04 1.10
CA ALA A 43 27.05 0.08 0.51
C ALA A 43 27.88 -0.33 -0.74
N PRO A 44 28.61 -1.47 -0.74
CA PRO A 44 29.22 -2.02 -1.96
C PRO A 44 28.23 -2.27 -3.09
N CYS A 45 27.07 -2.88 -2.80
CA CYS A 45 26.05 -3.15 -3.81
C CYS A 45 25.50 -1.85 -4.42
N GLN A 46 25.17 -0.86 -3.60
CA GLN A 46 24.74 0.47 -4.04
C GLN A 46 25.82 1.18 -4.88
N ALA A 47 27.10 1.07 -4.49
CA ALA A 47 28.21 1.64 -5.25
C ALA A 47 28.37 0.98 -6.63
N ALA A 48 28.20 -0.34 -6.72
CA ALA A 48 28.27 -1.06 -7.99
C ALA A 48 27.18 -0.59 -8.98
N TYR A 49 25.97 -0.30 -8.50
CA TYR A 49 24.93 0.32 -9.33
C TYR A 49 25.32 1.73 -9.81
N ARG A 50 25.86 2.59 -8.94
CA ARG A 50 26.30 3.93 -9.37
C ARG A 50 27.40 3.87 -10.44
N GLN A 51 28.31 2.89 -10.35
CA GLN A 51 29.34 2.64 -11.38
C GLN A 51 28.72 2.17 -12.70
N LEU A 52 27.69 1.30 -12.63
CA LEU A 52 26.92 0.92 -13.80
C LEU A 52 26.29 2.14 -14.45
N GLU A 53 25.61 2.99 -13.68
CA GLU A 53 24.95 4.20 -14.19
C GLU A 53 25.93 5.16 -14.88
N ALA A 54 27.13 5.36 -14.30
CA ALA A 54 28.19 6.15 -14.94
C ALA A 54 28.58 5.58 -16.31
N SER A 55 28.70 4.26 -16.43
CA SER A 55 29.04 3.57 -17.69
C SER A 55 27.91 3.63 -18.72
N LEU A 56 26.64 3.71 -18.28
CA LEU A 56 25.47 3.76 -19.15
C LEU A 56 25.21 5.17 -19.71
N VAL A 57 25.56 6.22 -18.96
CA VAL A 57 25.41 7.62 -19.41
C VAL A 57 26.20 7.90 -20.69
N GLU A 58 27.40 7.33 -20.80
CA GLU A 58 28.30 7.49 -21.97
C GLU A 58 27.71 6.91 -23.27
N ARG A 59 26.68 6.05 -23.18
CA ARG A 59 26.16 5.29 -24.33
C ARG A 59 24.78 5.70 -24.79
N HIS A 60 24.19 6.72 -24.17
CA HIS A 60 22.83 7.15 -24.47
C HIS A 60 21.81 5.98 -24.44
N GLU A 61 21.97 5.05 -23.48
CA GLU A 61 21.15 3.84 -23.45
C GLU A 61 19.65 4.17 -23.29
N GLU A 62 18.83 3.56 -24.12
CA GLU A 62 17.42 3.84 -24.24
C GLU A 62 16.55 3.12 -23.17
N ARG A 63 16.85 3.35 -21.89
CA ARG A 63 16.05 2.90 -20.74
C ARG A 63 14.80 3.75 -20.49
N HIS A 64 13.82 3.22 -19.78
CA HIS A 64 12.57 3.93 -19.47
C HIS A 64 12.81 5.12 -18.52
N GLY A 65 12.01 6.16 -18.70
CA GLY A 65 11.83 7.20 -17.68
C GLY A 65 10.65 6.85 -16.77
N PHE A 66 10.63 7.38 -15.55
CA PHE A 66 9.55 7.19 -14.59
C PHE A 66 8.87 8.51 -14.28
N VAL A 67 7.55 8.51 -14.34
CA VAL A 67 6.70 9.51 -13.67
C VAL A 67 6.12 8.82 -12.43
N VAL A 68 6.61 9.20 -11.26
CA VAL A 68 6.14 8.73 -9.97
C VAL A 68 4.92 9.55 -9.57
N VAL A 69 3.73 8.96 -9.72
CA VAL A 69 2.46 9.60 -9.37
C VAL A 69 2.12 9.31 -7.92
N ILE A 70 2.15 10.35 -7.09
CA ILE A 70 1.86 10.29 -5.66
C ILE A 70 0.63 11.14 -5.38
N PRO A 71 -0.56 10.54 -5.18
CA PRO A 71 -1.68 11.29 -4.66
C PRO A 71 -1.45 11.62 -3.19
N VAL A 72 -1.78 12.85 -2.82
CA VAL A 72 -1.58 13.40 -1.48
C VAL A 72 -2.89 14.05 -1.00
N ALA A 73 -3.07 14.18 0.32
CA ALA A 73 -4.24 14.81 0.93
C ALA A 73 -3.80 15.60 2.17
N ASP A 74 -4.54 15.65 3.27
CA ASP A 74 -4.11 16.42 4.45
C ASP A 74 -2.98 15.73 5.25
N ASN A 75 -1.87 15.31 4.59
CA ASN A 75 -0.81 14.46 5.14
C ASN A 75 0.64 14.87 4.73
N PRO A 76 1.05 16.13 4.96
CA PRO A 76 2.35 16.61 4.51
C PRO A 76 3.57 15.91 5.13
N ARG A 77 3.50 15.36 6.36
CA ARG A 77 4.66 14.66 6.97
C ARG A 77 4.89 13.30 6.31
N GLN A 78 3.83 12.54 6.03
CA GLN A 78 3.89 11.30 5.26
C GLN A 78 4.39 11.56 3.84
N THR A 79 3.85 12.58 3.16
CA THR A 79 4.33 13.00 1.84
C THR A 79 5.83 13.32 1.85
N ARG A 80 6.31 14.06 2.86
CA ARG A 80 7.74 14.31 3.04
C ARG A 80 8.54 13.02 3.20
N ALA A 81 8.10 12.09 4.05
CA ALA A 81 8.80 10.82 4.26
C ALA A 81 8.87 9.96 2.97
N CYS A 82 7.80 9.98 2.16
CA CYS A 82 7.78 9.34 0.84
C CYS A 82 8.86 9.95 -0.08
N LEU A 83 8.87 11.28 -0.22
CA LEU A 83 9.83 12.01 -1.06
C LEU A 83 11.28 11.86 -0.58
N ASP A 84 11.52 11.91 0.73
CA ASP A 84 12.84 11.67 1.34
C ASP A 84 13.35 10.27 0.96
N SER A 85 12.49 9.25 1.02
CA SER A 85 12.88 7.89 0.65
C SER A 85 13.13 7.71 -0.85
N LEU A 86 12.39 8.41 -1.72
CA LEU A 86 12.67 8.42 -3.15
C LEU A 86 14.02 9.09 -3.45
N LEU A 87 14.30 10.22 -2.79
CA LEU A 87 15.58 10.90 -2.92
C LEU A 87 16.73 10.05 -2.39
N GLU A 88 16.54 9.35 -1.28
CA GLU A 88 17.48 8.36 -0.75
C GLU A 88 17.75 7.25 -1.77
N LEU A 89 16.70 6.68 -2.38
CA LEU A 89 16.83 5.67 -3.45
C LEU A 89 17.65 6.21 -4.64
N CYS A 90 17.33 7.41 -5.10
CA CYS A 90 18.04 8.05 -6.20
C CYS A 90 19.51 8.29 -5.87
N ARG A 91 19.84 8.75 -4.65
CA ARG A 91 21.23 8.93 -4.18
C ARG A 91 21.96 7.60 -4.02
N ALA A 92 21.27 6.58 -3.53
CA ALA A 92 21.83 5.25 -3.28
C ALA A 92 22.21 4.55 -4.60
N PHE A 93 21.35 4.60 -5.61
CA PHE A 93 21.53 3.77 -6.82
C PHE A 93 21.82 4.56 -8.10
N GLY A 94 21.45 5.84 -8.16
CA GLY A 94 21.79 6.72 -9.30
C GLY A 94 21.03 6.46 -10.59
N TYR A 95 19.87 5.77 -10.56
CA TYR A 95 19.15 5.34 -11.76
C TYR A 95 18.94 6.49 -12.77
N GLY A 96 19.41 6.28 -14.00
CA GLY A 96 19.29 7.23 -15.12
C GLY A 96 20.29 8.39 -15.09
N GLY A 97 21.12 8.48 -14.05
CA GLY A 97 22.11 9.54 -13.86
C GLY A 97 21.51 10.93 -13.63
N MET A 98 22.40 11.90 -13.41
CA MET A 98 22.04 13.31 -13.25
C MET A 98 22.55 14.15 -14.43
N ALA A 99 21.79 15.19 -14.78
CA ALA A 99 22.21 16.29 -15.65
C ALA A 99 21.70 17.61 -15.05
N ASP A 100 22.53 18.65 -15.07
CA ASP A 100 22.20 19.98 -14.54
C ASP A 100 21.64 19.95 -13.11
N GLY A 101 22.22 19.09 -12.26
CA GLY A 101 21.80 18.91 -10.87
C GLY A 101 20.48 18.16 -10.69
N ARG A 102 19.92 17.54 -11.73
CA ARG A 102 18.64 16.82 -11.69
C ARG A 102 18.72 15.39 -12.19
N TYR A 103 17.95 14.48 -11.61
CA TYR A 103 17.84 13.11 -12.10
C TYR A 103 17.10 13.08 -13.44
N ARG A 104 17.72 12.49 -14.47
CA ARG A 104 17.22 12.58 -15.85
C ARG A 104 15.96 11.76 -16.11
N LYS A 105 15.85 10.61 -15.44
CA LYS A 105 14.82 9.59 -15.69
C LYS A 105 13.80 9.44 -14.58
N VAL A 106 13.81 10.34 -13.59
CA VAL A 106 12.89 10.29 -12.45
C VAL A 106 12.18 11.63 -12.31
N ARG A 107 10.86 11.61 -12.47
CA ARG A 107 9.97 12.76 -12.27
C ARG A 107 8.90 12.38 -11.28
N VAL A 108 8.39 13.34 -10.52
CA VAL A 108 7.33 13.15 -9.54
C VAL A 108 6.15 14.05 -9.92
N LEU A 109 4.95 13.48 -9.85
CA LEU A 109 3.70 14.21 -9.96
C LEU A 109 2.96 14.10 -8.62
N LEU A 110 2.93 15.17 -7.84
CA LEU A 110 2.14 15.25 -6.60
C LEU A 110 0.71 15.65 -6.96
N ALA A 111 -0.21 14.69 -6.97
CA ALA A 111 -1.61 14.91 -7.31
C ALA A 111 -2.41 15.20 -6.05
N ASP A 112 -2.74 16.48 -5.83
CA ASP A 112 -3.30 16.94 -4.57
C ASP A 112 -4.81 16.65 -4.44
N ASP A 113 -5.24 16.20 -3.26
CA ASP A 113 -6.63 15.99 -2.87
C ASP A 113 -6.93 16.56 -1.47
N SER A 114 -6.07 17.45 -0.99
CA SER A 114 -6.16 18.09 0.32
C SER A 114 -7.32 19.08 0.35
N ARG A 115 -7.94 19.21 1.53
CA ARG A 115 -8.92 20.27 1.83
C ARG A 115 -8.30 21.36 2.66
N ASP A 116 -7.33 21.02 3.51
CA ASP A 116 -6.67 21.99 4.36
C ASP A 116 -5.69 22.86 3.55
N ALA A 117 -5.90 24.18 3.59
CA ALA A 117 -5.03 25.15 2.92
C ALA A 117 -3.59 25.09 3.42
N ALA A 118 -3.37 24.77 4.71
CA ALA A 118 -2.02 24.61 5.25
C ALA A 118 -1.32 23.36 4.66
N ALA A 119 -2.04 22.25 4.52
CA ALA A 119 -1.53 21.06 3.85
C ALA A 119 -1.20 21.33 2.37
N MET A 120 -2.09 22.01 1.63
CA MET A 120 -1.84 22.40 0.24
C MET A 120 -0.58 23.28 0.11
N ALA A 121 -0.41 24.27 0.99
CA ALA A 121 0.77 25.11 1.01
C ALA A 121 2.03 24.32 1.34
N ALA A 122 1.96 23.39 2.30
CA ALA A 122 3.07 22.52 2.66
C ALA A 122 3.48 21.61 1.50
N HIS A 123 2.54 21.01 0.78
CA HIS A 123 2.84 20.19 -0.41
C HIS A 123 3.48 20.99 -1.53
N ARG A 124 2.99 22.21 -1.79
CA ARG A 124 3.61 23.10 -2.77
C ARG A 124 5.05 23.45 -2.38
N ALA A 125 5.31 23.69 -1.09
CA ALA A 125 6.66 23.92 -0.57
C ALA A 125 7.54 22.66 -0.73
N LEU A 126 7.03 21.46 -0.41
CA LEU A 126 7.74 20.21 -0.63
C LEU A 126 8.14 20.03 -2.10
N ALA A 127 7.24 20.32 -3.04
CA ALA A 127 7.57 20.24 -4.47
C ALA A 127 8.76 21.15 -4.83
N GLY A 128 8.81 22.37 -4.29
CA GLY A 128 9.94 23.29 -4.44
C GLY A 128 11.24 22.76 -3.81
N ASP A 129 11.17 22.34 -2.54
CA ASP A 129 12.31 21.83 -1.77
C ASP A 129 13.00 20.64 -2.46
N PHE A 130 12.22 19.65 -2.87
CA PHE A 130 12.75 18.44 -3.51
C PHE A 130 13.20 18.70 -4.96
N THR A 131 12.58 19.68 -5.63
CA THR A 131 13.10 20.21 -6.90
C THR A 131 14.48 20.84 -6.74
N GLY A 132 14.71 21.60 -5.66
CA GLY A 132 16.02 22.14 -5.32
C GLY A 132 17.08 21.06 -5.01
N GLN A 133 16.65 19.88 -4.57
CA GLN A 133 17.53 18.74 -4.28
C GLN A 133 17.76 17.78 -5.46
N GLY A 134 17.19 18.09 -6.64
CA GLY A 134 17.44 17.39 -7.89
C GLY A 134 16.34 16.43 -8.37
N LEU A 135 15.24 16.25 -7.63
CA LEU A 135 14.07 15.51 -8.12
C LEU A 135 13.16 16.46 -8.91
N ALA A 136 12.81 16.16 -10.16
CA ALA A 136 11.84 16.99 -10.87
C ALA A 136 10.43 16.74 -10.31
N VAL A 137 9.95 17.61 -9.41
CA VAL A 137 8.63 17.49 -8.78
C VAL A 137 7.64 18.51 -9.34
N GLU A 138 6.57 18.02 -9.95
CA GLU A 138 5.42 18.81 -10.36
C GLU A 138 4.32 18.74 -9.29
N TYR A 139 3.93 19.89 -8.75
CA TYR A 139 2.75 20.02 -7.90
C TYR A 139 1.51 20.21 -8.78
N PHE A 140 0.62 19.22 -8.75
CA PHE A 140 -0.62 19.20 -9.53
C PHE A 140 -1.81 19.39 -8.58
N GLY A 141 -2.07 20.65 -8.25
CA GLY A 141 -3.09 21.07 -7.31
C GLY A 141 -4.52 20.97 -7.86
N LEU A 142 -5.48 21.37 -7.03
CA LEU A 142 -6.91 21.30 -7.38
C LEU A 142 -7.27 22.19 -8.58
N GLU A 143 -6.67 23.38 -8.68
CA GLU A 143 -6.89 24.30 -9.78
C GLU A 143 -6.35 23.74 -11.11
N GLU A 144 -5.13 23.18 -11.09
CA GLU A 144 -4.53 22.55 -12.27
C GLU A 144 -5.32 21.31 -12.72
N GLN A 145 -5.85 20.54 -11.76
CA GLN A 145 -6.73 19.39 -12.03
C GLN A 145 -8.06 19.83 -12.66
N LEU A 146 -8.72 20.85 -12.11
CA LEU A 146 -9.96 21.39 -12.67
C LEU A 146 -9.75 21.96 -14.08
N ALA A 147 -8.67 22.71 -14.30
CA ALA A 147 -8.33 23.24 -15.62
C ALA A 147 -8.11 22.12 -16.66
N LEU A 148 -7.47 21.01 -16.26
CA LEU A 148 -7.35 19.83 -17.12
C LEU A 148 -8.73 19.24 -17.45
N LEU A 149 -9.61 19.07 -16.46
CA LEU A 149 -10.94 18.53 -16.69
C LEU A 149 -11.79 19.45 -17.58
N ASP A 150 -11.73 20.77 -17.37
CA ASP A 150 -12.44 21.76 -18.18
C ASP A 150 -11.99 21.71 -19.66
N SER A 151 -10.70 21.47 -19.90
CA SER A 151 -10.18 21.33 -21.27
C SER A 151 -10.70 20.08 -22.00
N LEU A 152 -11.16 19.08 -21.26
CA LEU A 152 -11.62 17.78 -21.79
C LEU A 152 -13.14 17.67 -21.86
N GLU A 153 -13.87 18.52 -21.13
CA GLU A 153 -15.34 18.53 -21.07
C GLU A 153 -16.02 18.58 -22.45
N PRO A 154 -15.53 19.38 -23.43
CA PRO A 154 -16.12 19.37 -24.78
C PRO A 154 -15.96 18.04 -25.54
N ALA A 155 -14.95 17.23 -25.19
CA ALA A 155 -14.61 15.98 -25.90
C ALA A 155 -15.20 14.73 -25.24
N ALA A 156 -15.34 14.74 -23.91
CA ALA A 156 -15.73 13.55 -23.15
C ALA A 156 -16.44 13.89 -21.83
N ASP A 157 -17.55 13.20 -21.57
CA ASP A 157 -18.17 13.16 -20.24
C ASP A 157 -17.44 12.15 -19.35
N LEU A 158 -16.70 12.66 -18.36
CA LEU A 158 -15.91 11.86 -17.42
C LEU A 158 -16.61 11.61 -16.08
N ALA A 159 -17.90 11.95 -15.93
CA ALA A 159 -18.61 11.86 -14.66
C ALA A 159 -18.59 10.45 -14.02
N GLY A 160 -18.66 9.38 -14.83
CA GLY A 160 -18.56 7.99 -14.35
C GLY A 160 -17.17 7.59 -13.84
N ILE A 161 -16.13 8.38 -14.16
CA ILE A 161 -14.72 8.07 -13.91
C ILE A 161 -14.13 8.94 -12.79
N VAL A 162 -14.46 10.23 -12.80
CA VAL A 162 -13.92 11.22 -11.84
C VAL A 162 -14.99 11.81 -10.92
N GLY A 163 -16.24 11.39 -11.06
CA GLY A 163 -17.37 11.86 -10.26
C GLY A 163 -17.90 13.22 -10.70
N VAL A 164 -19.03 13.63 -10.11
CA VAL A 164 -19.62 14.96 -10.29
C VAL A 164 -19.38 15.73 -9.00
N HIS A 165 -18.71 16.88 -9.09
CA HIS A 165 -18.32 17.68 -7.94
C HIS A 165 -18.69 19.14 -8.16
N ALA A 166 -19.12 19.82 -7.10
CA ALA A 166 -19.10 21.27 -7.09
C ALA A 166 -17.63 21.72 -7.06
N ARG A 167 -17.28 22.77 -7.81
CA ARG A 167 -15.87 23.20 -7.98
C ARG A 167 -15.24 23.61 -6.65
N GLU A 168 -16.02 24.25 -5.80
CA GLU A 168 -15.67 24.66 -4.44
C GLU A 168 -15.47 23.48 -3.47
N ALA A 169 -15.94 22.28 -3.83
CA ALA A 169 -15.85 21.07 -3.02
C ALA A 169 -14.96 19.99 -3.68
N PHE A 170 -14.03 20.39 -4.55
CA PHE A 170 -13.17 19.49 -5.34
C PHE A 170 -11.98 18.89 -4.54
N ALA A 171 -12.13 18.72 -3.23
CA ALA A 171 -11.15 18.14 -2.33
C ALA A 171 -11.69 16.88 -1.64
N HIS A 172 -10.81 16.02 -1.15
CA HIS A 172 -11.15 14.71 -0.56
C HIS A 172 -12.03 13.84 -1.48
N LYS A 173 -11.87 13.97 -2.81
CA LYS A 173 -12.61 13.16 -3.78
C LYS A 173 -12.25 11.68 -3.65
N GLY A 174 -11.01 11.39 -3.25
CA GLY A 174 -10.54 10.05 -2.91
C GLY A 174 -9.58 9.48 -3.95
N GLN A 175 -8.75 8.56 -3.46
CA GLN A 175 -7.54 8.09 -4.12
C GLN A 175 -7.72 7.61 -5.58
N ALA A 176 -8.83 6.94 -5.88
CA ALA A 176 -9.09 6.42 -7.22
C ALA A 176 -9.39 7.54 -8.24
N MET A 177 -10.20 8.54 -7.86
CA MET A 177 -10.53 9.66 -8.74
C MET A 177 -9.33 10.58 -8.93
N THR A 178 -8.58 10.87 -7.86
CA THR A 178 -7.32 11.63 -7.94
C THR A 178 -6.30 10.97 -8.87
N ARG A 179 -6.16 9.64 -8.80
CA ARG A 179 -5.30 8.88 -9.73
C ARG A 179 -5.78 8.92 -11.17
N ASN A 180 -7.09 8.76 -11.41
CA ASN A 180 -7.63 8.87 -12.77
C ASN A 180 -7.33 10.25 -13.39
N ILE A 181 -7.47 11.34 -12.62
CA ILE A 181 -7.11 12.68 -13.11
C ILE A 181 -5.60 12.79 -13.34
N ALA A 182 -4.77 12.23 -12.45
CA ALA A 182 -3.33 12.17 -12.63
C ALA A 182 -2.89 11.34 -13.86
N TYR A 183 -3.66 10.31 -14.25
CA TYR A 183 -3.39 9.52 -15.46
C TYR A 183 -3.66 10.32 -16.73
N LEU A 184 -4.65 11.22 -16.73
CA LEU A 184 -4.82 12.19 -17.83
C LEU A 184 -3.61 13.13 -17.93
N ARG A 185 -3.10 13.62 -16.78
CA ARG A 185 -1.90 14.45 -16.77
C ARG A 185 -0.67 13.67 -17.28
N PHE A 186 -0.50 12.42 -16.86
CA PHE A 186 0.54 11.53 -17.37
C PHE A 186 0.38 11.25 -18.86
N ALA A 187 -0.83 11.05 -19.38
CA ALA A 187 -1.07 10.80 -20.79
C ALA A 187 -0.51 11.93 -21.67
N GLY A 188 -0.72 13.20 -21.28
CA GLY A 188 -0.13 14.35 -21.98
C GLY A 188 1.41 14.38 -21.92
N MET A 189 2.03 13.85 -20.86
CA MET A 189 3.49 13.70 -20.78
C MET A 189 3.99 12.56 -21.68
N ALA A 190 3.33 11.40 -21.62
CA ALA A 190 3.69 10.20 -22.37
C ALA A 190 3.48 10.35 -23.88
N ALA A 191 2.54 11.20 -24.32
CA ALA A 191 2.38 11.52 -25.73
C ALA A 191 3.64 12.17 -26.35
N ARG A 192 4.49 12.80 -25.53
CA ARG A 192 5.77 13.40 -25.96
C ARG A 192 6.97 12.46 -25.78
N ASP A 193 6.83 11.46 -24.92
CA ASP A 193 7.86 10.45 -24.62
C ASP A 193 7.17 9.10 -24.30
N PRO A 194 7.00 8.22 -25.31
CA PRO A 194 6.31 6.95 -25.12
C PRO A 194 7.10 5.94 -24.27
N ARG A 195 8.34 6.27 -23.86
CA ARG A 195 9.17 5.42 -23.00
C ARG A 195 8.97 5.71 -21.52
N LEU A 196 8.06 6.63 -21.17
CA LEU A 196 7.70 6.90 -19.79
C LEU A 196 6.85 5.76 -19.22
N LEU A 197 7.23 5.27 -18.06
CA LEU A 197 6.42 4.41 -17.22
C LEU A 197 5.74 5.26 -16.15
N CYS A 198 4.45 5.02 -15.92
CA CYS A 198 3.74 5.58 -14.77
C CYS A 198 3.91 4.63 -13.59
N LEU A 199 4.64 5.05 -12.55
CA LEU A 199 4.74 4.34 -11.27
C LEU A 199 3.86 5.07 -10.27
N THR A 200 2.83 4.43 -9.75
CA THR A 200 1.99 5.05 -8.71
C THR A 200 2.32 4.53 -7.33
N VAL A 201 2.43 5.47 -6.40
CA VAL A 201 2.87 5.27 -5.02
C VAL A 201 1.92 5.97 -4.06
N ASP A 202 1.49 5.34 -2.96
CA ASP A 202 0.73 6.05 -1.92
C ASP A 202 1.67 6.93 -1.07
N GLY A 203 1.20 8.10 -0.63
CA GLY A 203 2.00 9.03 0.18
C GLY A 203 2.44 8.49 1.55
N ASP A 204 1.82 7.41 2.03
CA ASP A 204 2.18 6.68 3.25
C ASP A 204 3.14 5.50 3.01
N GLN A 205 3.68 5.39 1.80
CA GLN A 205 4.71 4.42 1.42
C GLN A 205 6.07 5.05 1.23
N VAL A 206 7.11 4.26 1.49
CA VAL A 206 8.51 4.65 1.33
C VAL A 206 9.27 3.61 0.51
N PHE A 207 10.28 4.05 -0.24
CA PHE A 207 11.16 3.24 -1.10
C PHE A 207 12.19 2.45 -0.27
N LYS A 208 11.71 1.67 0.69
CA LYS A 208 12.47 0.79 1.57
C LYS A 208 11.78 -0.55 1.70
N VAL A 209 12.47 -1.51 2.29
CA VAL A 209 11.91 -2.80 2.72
C VAL A 209 12.09 -2.97 4.22
N LYS A 210 11.22 -3.74 4.86
CA LYS A 210 11.33 -4.09 6.29
C LYS A 210 11.79 -5.53 6.43
N VAL A 211 12.93 -5.74 7.09
CA VAL A 211 13.59 -7.04 7.24
C VAL A 211 13.75 -7.39 8.72
N ALA A 212 13.65 -8.68 9.02
CA ALA A 212 13.95 -9.21 10.34
C ALA A 212 15.45 -9.50 10.43
N THR A 213 16.11 -8.97 11.46
CA THR A 213 17.51 -9.24 11.77
C THR A 213 17.65 -9.81 13.18
N PRO A 214 18.79 -10.44 13.53
CA PRO A 214 19.04 -10.85 14.91
C PRO A 214 18.98 -9.69 15.93
N ALA A 215 19.22 -8.45 15.49
CA ALA A 215 19.14 -7.24 16.30
C ALA A 215 17.75 -6.57 16.28
N GLY A 216 16.74 -7.23 15.72
CA GLY A 216 15.37 -6.73 15.61
C GLY A 216 15.00 -6.27 14.20
N ALA A 217 13.88 -5.54 14.10
CA ALA A 217 13.40 -5.02 12.82
C ALA A 217 14.36 -3.96 12.25
N ARG A 218 14.54 -3.97 10.93
CA ARG A 218 15.27 -2.93 10.19
C ARG A 218 14.49 -2.50 8.95
N GLU A 219 14.50 -1.21 8.68
CA GLU A 219 13.96 -0.61 7.46
C GLU A 219 15.13 -0.14 6.60
N VAL A 220 15.29 -0.69 5.40
CA VAL A 220 16.51 -0.52 4.60
C VAL A 220 16.23 -0.18 3.14
N CYS A 221 17.03 0.73 2.58
CA CYS A 221 17.03 1.05 1.16
C CYS A 221 17.95 0.07 0.39
N ALA A 222 17.53 -1.20 0.34
CA ALA A 222 18.35 -2.30 -0.18
C ALA A 222 17.89 -2.83 -1.55
N VAL A 223 16.78 -2.31 -2.10
CA VAL A 223 16.23 -2.73 -3.40
C VAL A 223 16.30 -1.58 -4.37
N ASN A 224 16.94 -1.77 -5.53
CA ASN A 224 16.97 -0.77 -6.60
C ASN A 224 15.68 -0.85 -7.45
N PHE A 225 14.56 -0.35 -6.91
CA PHE A 225 13.24 -0.47 -7.52
C PHE A 225 13.20 -0.03 -8.99
N LEU A 226 13.77 1.14 -9.30
CA LEU A 226 13.69 1.74 -10.64
C LEU A 226 14.47 0.92 -11.69
N TYR A 227 15.65 0.41 -11.31
CA TYR A 227 16.43 -0.47 -12.18
C TYR A 227 15.69 -1.78 -12.47
N HIS A 228 15.18 -2.44 -11.42
CA HIS A 228 14.50 -3.73 -11.57
C HIS A 228 13.19 -3.59 -12.35
N LEU A 229 12.44 -2.50 -12.15
CA LEU A 229 11.26 -2.18 -12.95
C LEU A 229 11.62 -1.95 -14.43
N ASP A 230 12.62 -1.12 -14.73
CA ASP A 230 13.07 -0.88 -16.11
C ASP A 230 13.49 -2.19 -16.79
N GLU A 231 14.22 -3.04 -16.07
CA GLU A 231 14.66 -4.34 -16.57
C GLU A 231 13.48 -5.25 -16.90
N ILE A 232 12.48 -5.36 -16.02
CA ILE A 232 11.27 -6.15 -16.28
C ILE A 232 10.55 -5.66 -17.53
N PHE A 233 10.27 -4.35 -17.62
CA PHE A 233 9.54 -3.81 -18.77
C PHE A 233 10.35 -3.94 -20.07
N ARG A 234 11.68 -3.90 -20.03
CA ARG A 234 12.51 -4.12 -21.23
C ARG A 234 12.60 -5.58 -21.67
N ARG A 235 12.63 -6.53 -20.72
CA ARG A 235 12.97 -7.93 -21.00
C ARG A 235 11.76 -8.85 -21.09
N ALA A 236 10.62 -8.45 -20.53
CA ALA A 236 9.39 -9.21 -20.55
C ALA A 236 8.26 -8.43 -21.25
N ASP A 237 7.31 -9.17 -21.85
CA ASP A 237 6.11 -8.60 -22.45
C ASP A 237 5.10 -8.20 -21.36
N VAL A 238 5.43 -7.13 -20.63
CA VAL A 238 4.64 -6.62 -19.50
C VAL A 238 4.06 -5.27 -19.88
N ARG A 239 2.74 -5.13 -19.69
CA ARG A 239 2.01 -3.87 -19.85
C ARG A 239 1.66 -3.22 -18.52
N VAL A 240 1.31 -4.04 -17.53
CA VAL A 240 1.00 -3.61 -16.16
C VAL A 240 1.69 -4.55 -15.18
N LEU A 241 2.39 -3.97 -14.21
CA LEU A 241 3.03 -4.68 -13.11
C LEU A 241 2.49 -4.16 -11.79
N THR A 242 2.09 -5.03 -10.88
CA THR A 242 1.78 -4.67 -9.49
C THR A 242 2.86 -5.22 -8.55
N GLY A 243 3.33 -4.38 -7.63
CA GLY A 243 4.16 -4.83 -6.52
C GLY A 243 3.33 -5.39 -5.38
N LYS A 244 4.02 -5.78 -4.31
CA LYS A 244 3.44 -6.11 -3.00
C LYS A 244 3.67 -4.95 -2.03
N VAL A 245 3.27 -5.09 -0.78
CA VAL A 245 3.67 -4.18 0.30
C VAL A 245 4.27 -4.97 1.45
N VAL A 246 5.18 -4.34 2.19
CA VAL A 246 5.75 -4.84 3.44
C VAL A 246 5.57 -3.79 4.53
N GLY A 247 5.74 -4.16 5.80
CA GLY A 247 5.43 -3.29 6.93
C GLY A 247 3.99 -3.43 7.39
N ASP A 248 3.32 -2.30 7.58
CA ASP A 248 1.93 -2.28 8.06
C ASP A 248 0.98 -2.87 7.02
N PRO A 249 -0.07 -3.59 7.43
CA PRO A 249 -1.02 -4.14 6.48
C PRO A 249 -1.71 -3.08 5.59
N PRO A 250 -1.91 -3.36 4.29
CA PRO A 250 -2.57 -2.44 3.36
C PRO A 250 -4.09 -2.39 3.48
N VAL A 251 -4.68 -2.98 4.53
CA VAL A 251 -6.13 -3.18 4.64
C VAL A 251 -6.77 -2.34 5.75
N SER A 252 -8.09 -2.40 5.86
CA SER A 252 -8.84 -1.70 6.90
C SER A 252 -8.70 -2.38 8.26
N PRO A 253 -8.61 -1.63 9.39
CA PRO A 253 -8.84 -2.17 10.74
C PRO A 253 -10.17 -2.92 10.83
N ALA A 254 -11.16 -2.51 10.03
CA ALA A 254 -12.45 -3.17 9.87
C ALA A 254 -12.39 -4.57 9.25
N VAL A 255 -11.22 -5.16 8.99
CA VAL A 255 -11.05 -6.58 8.60
C VAL A 255 -9.80 -7.20 9.24
N MET A 256 -9.28 -6.60 10.30
CA MET A 256 -8.12 -7.11 11.06
C MET A 256 -8.39 -7.29 12.56
N ALA A 257 -9.54 -6.79 13.05
CA ALA A 257 -9.83 -6.71 14.48
C ALA A 257 -9.90 -8.08 15.14
N GLY A 258 -10.40 -9.10 14.43
CA GLY A 258 -10.54 -10.45 14.96
C GLY A 258 -9.21 -11.12 15.27
N ASN A 259 -8.26 -11.05 14.34
CA ASN A 259 -6.91 -11.60 14.47
C ASN A 259 -6.06 -10.77 15.45
N PHE A 260 -6.21 -9.44 15.45
CA PHE A 260 -5.49 -8.62 16.42
C PHE A 260 -5.98 -8.86 17.85
N LEU A 261 -7.28 -9.11 18.05
CA LEU A 261 -7.81 -9.52 19.36
C LEU A 261 -7.20 -10.83 19.85
N ASP A 262 -6.97 -11.82 18.97
CA ASP A 262 -6.28 -13.06 19.37
C ASP A 262 -4.86 -12.76 19.87
N ASP A 263 -4.16 -11.84 19.21
CA ASP A 263 -2.81 -11.42 19.60
C ASP A 263 -2.81 -10.69 20.95
N VAL A 264 -3.78 -9.80 21.18
CA VAL A 264 -3.96 -9.10 22.45
C VAL A 264 -4.29 -10.08 23.60
N ILE A 265 -5.22 -11.00 23.37
CA ILE A 265 -5.58 -12.05 24.35
C ILE A 265 -4.37 -12.93 24.64
N GLY A 266 -3.63 -13.31 23.60
CA GLY A 266 -2.40 -14.09 23.71
C GLY A 266 -1.35 -13.39 24.59
N PHE A 267 -1.13 -12.09 24.36
CA PHE A 267 -0.22 -11.27 25.16
C PHE A 267 -0.67 -11.14 26.62
N LEU A 268 -1.94 -10.79 26.86
CA LEU A 268 -2.49 -10.66 28.22
C LEU A 268 -2.40 -11.98 28.99
N SER A 269 -2.65 -13.11 28.32
CA SER A 269 -2.54 -14.44 28.92
C SER A 269 -1.11 -14.80 29.32
N GLU A 270 -0.10 -14.31 28.60
CA GLU A 270 1.31 -14.48 28.98
C GLU A 270 1.68 -13.57 30.15
N MET A 271 1.29 -12.30 30.09
CA MET A 271 1.52 -11.33 31.16
C MET A 271 0.87 -11.78 32.47
N ALA A 272 -0.32 -12.39 32.39
CA ALA A 272 -1.04 -12.98 33.50
C ALA A 272 -0.22 -14.02 34.30
N ARG A 273 0.72 -14.69 33.64
CA ARG A 273 1.56 -15.76 34.22
C ARG A 273 2.97 -15.27 34.57
N ALA A 274 3.30 -14.03 34.22
CA ALA A 274 4.62 -13.46 34.40
C ALA A 274 4.68 -12.51 35.62
N GLU A 275 5.86 -12.39 36.22
CA GLU A 275 6.12 -11.38 37.26
C GLU A 275 6.44 -10.02 36.60
N PRO A 276 5.86 -8.89 37.06
CA PRO A 276 6.00 -7.59 36.40
C PRO A 276 7.45 -7.11 36.27
N GLY A 277 8.27 -7.33 37.31
CA GLY A 277 9.66 -6.85 37.35
C GLY A 277 10.67 -7.75 36.62
N ARG A 278 10.26 -8.93 36.15
CA ARG A 278 11.16 -9.82 35.40
C ARG A 278 11.43 -9.27 34.00
N PRO A 279 12.62 -9.52 33.43
CA PRO A 279 12.90 -9.19 32.03
C PRO A 279 11.86 -9.78 31.09
N TYR A 280 11.35 -8.98 30.17
CA TYR A 280 10.47 -9.44 29.11
C TYR A 280 11.25 -10.36 28.18
N ARG A 281 10.74 -11.57 27.97
CA ARG A 281 11.34 -12.53 27.04
C ARG A 281 10.90 -12.15 25.63
N GLN A 282 11.78 -11.48 24.89
CA GLN A 282 11.51 -11.11 23.51
C GLN A 282 11.15 -12.36 22.69
N PRO A 283 9.98 -12.37 22.01
CA PRO A 283 9.70 -13.41 21.05
C PRO A 283 10.68 -13.28 19.87
N VAL A 284 11.01 -14.41 19.24
CA VAL A 284 11.65 -14.37 17.92
C VAL A 284 10.70 -13.65 16.97
N LEU A 285 11.23 -12.74 16.14
CA LEU A 285 10.42 -12.06 15.13
C LEU A 285 9.73 -13.09 14.25
N ASP A 286 8.40 -13.10 14.29
CA ASP A 286 7.62 -14.04 13.52
C ASP A 286 7.53 -13.57 12.08
N THR A 287 8.28 -14.24 11.21
CA THR A 287 8.24 -14.02 9.76
C THR A 287 7.25 -14.95 9.07
N ARG A 288 6.59 -15.88 9.79
CA ARG A 288 5.54 -16.75 9.23
C ARG A 288 4.42 -15.88 8.68
N GLY A 289 3.84 -16.30 7.56
CA GLY A 289 2.73 -15.58 6.92
C GLY A 289 3.13 -14.28 6.20
N SER A 290 4.44 -14.00 6.06
CA SER A 290 4.96 -12.93 5.18
C SER A 290 4.68 -13.28 3.71
N GLY A 291 3.44 -13.02 3.27
CA GLY A 291 2.93 -13.40 1.95
C GLY A 291 1.49 -13.92 1.95
N ASP A 292 0.93 -14.27 3.12
CA ASP A 292 -0.34 -15.01 3.24
C ASP A 292 -1.49 -14.18 3.84
N ALA A 293 -1.36 -12.84 3.83
CA ALA A 293 -2.35 -11.92 4.40
C ALA A 293 -2.78 -12.30 5.83
N ALA A 294 -1.86 -12.79 6.67
CA ALA A 294 -2.13 -13.30 8.02
C ALA A 294 -2.76 -12.27 8.98
N TYR A 295 -2.73 -10.99 8.63
CA TYR A 295 -3.42 -9.91 9.34
C TYR A 295 -4.93 -9.87 9.07
N HIS A 296 -5.41 -10.48 7.99
CA HIS A 296 -6.78 -10.33 7.49
C HIS A 296 -7.72 -11.40 8.06
N ASP A 297 -8.84 -10.99 8.64
CA ASP A 297 -9.77 -11.90 9.34
C ASP A 297 -10.46 -12.89 8.39
N MET A 298 -10.69 -12.45 7.15
CA MET A 298 -11.31 -13.24 6.07
C MET A 298 -10.32 -13.56 4.95
N ALA A 299 -9.07 -13.91 5.29
CA ALA A 299 -8.03 -14.19 4.30
C ALA A 299 -8.38 -15.39 3.39
N ASP A 300 -9.22 -16.30 3.89
CA ASP A 300 -9.78 -17.45 3.18
C ASP A 300 -10.58 -17.06 1.93
N LEU A 301 -11.28 -15.92 1.96
CA LEU A 301 -11.96 -15.37 0.79
C LEU A 301 -11.01 -15.07 -0.38
N PHE A 302 -9.72 -14.90 -0.07
CA PHE A 302 -8.67 -14.65 -1.05
C PHE A 302 -7.83 -15.88 -1.33
N GLY A 303 -8.19 -17.05 -0.79
CA GLY A 303 -7.48 -18.31 -0.96
C GLY A 303 -6.26 -18.49 -0.06
N PHE A 304 -6.13 -17.67 0.98
CA PHE A 304 -5.10 -17.84 2.00
C PHE A 304 -5.61 -18.69 3.17
N ARG A 305 -4.68 -19.22 3.98
CA ARG A 305 -5.02 -19.94 5.21
C ARG A 305 -4.90 -18.98 6.38
N ASN A 306 -5.91 -18.92 7.23
CA ASN A 306 -5.80 -18.19 8.49
C ASN A 306 -4.77 -18.86 9.40
N ALA A 307 -3.84 -18.08 9.94
CA ALA A 307 -2.93 -18.55 10.96
C ALA A 307 -3.73 -18.83 12.24
N ALA A 308 -3.69 -20.06 12.74
CA ALA A 308 -4.43 -20.46 13.93
C ALA A 308 -3.83 -19.91 15.25
N ASP A 309 -2.57 -19.46 15.21
CA ASP A 309 -1.84 -19.02 16.39
C ASP A 309 -1.82 -17.49 16.53
N ALA A 310 -1.80 -17.02 17.78
CA ALA A 310 -1.54 -15.63 18.13
C ALA A 310 -0.09 -15.24 17.83
N TYR A 311 0.10 -14.07 17.23
CA TYR A 311 1.40 -13.45 17.02
C TYR A 311 1.82 -12.70 18.29
N ARG A 312 3.08 -12.86 18.68
CA ARG A 312 3.62 -12.30 19.92
C ARG A 312 4.13 -10.88 19.70
N PHE A 313 3.82 -10.00 20.64
CA PHE A 313 4.27 -8.61 20.61
C PHE A 313 5.80 -8.52 20.80
N HIS A 314 6.48 -7.83 19.89
CA HIS A 314 7.89 -7.50 20.03
C HIS A 314 8.03 -6.12 20.68
N CYS A 315 8.74 -6.04 21.80
CA CYS A 315 8.80 -4.84 22.63
C CYS A 315 10.05 -4.03 22.31
N ASP A 316 9.90 -2.87 21.67
CA ASP A 316 11.02 -2.05 21.20
C ASP A 316 11.45 -0.96 22.21
N VAL A 317 10.97 -1.01 23.46
CA VAL A 317 11.33 -0.01 24.48
C VAL A 317 12.76 -0.26 25.00
N PRO A 318 13.64 0.76 24.97
CA PRO A 318 14.95 0.67 25.61
C PRO A 318 14.78 0.42 27.10
N GLY A 319 15.52 -0.54 27.68
CA GLY A 319 15.50 -0.73 29.13
C GLY A 319 16.11 0.51 29.81
N ASP A 320 15.46 1.04 30.86
CA ASP A 320 15.93 2.19 31.65
C ASP A 320 17.27 1.91 32.35
N GLY A 321 18.38 1.96 31.61
CA GLY A 321 19.70 1.52 32.07
C GLY A 321 19.85 0.00 32.31
N ARG A 322 18.79 -0.78 32.05
CA ARG A 322 18.78 -2.25 32.15
C ARG A 322 19.10 -2.88 30.79
N ALA A 323 19.70 -4.07 30.81
CA ALA A 323 20.00 -4.82 29.59
C ALA A 323 18.74 -5.23 28.78
N SER A 324 17.55 -5.26 29.41
CA SER A 324 16.28 -5.57 28.76
C SER A 324 15.09 -4.93 29.51
N PRO A 325 14.01 -4.56 28.81
CA PRO A 325 12.79 -4.05 29.44
C PRO A 325 12.12 -5.14 30.30
N SER A 326 11.38 -4.73 31.32
CA SER A 326 10.58 -5.65 32.15
C SER A 326 9.22 -5.98 31.52
N ASN A 327 8.54 -7.00 32.05
CA ASN A 327 7.17 -7.32 31.64
C ASN A 327 6.22 -6.13 31.82
N ALA A 328 6.37 -5.34 32.91
CA ALA A 328 5.58 -4.14 33.13
C ALA A 328 5.86 -3.05 32.08
N ASP A 329 7.14 -2.83 31.72
CA ASP A 329 7.53 -1.86 30.71
C ASP A 329 6.92 -2.22 29.34
N CYS A 330 6.97 -3.50 28.98
CA CYS A 330 6.41 -3.99 27.72
C CYS A 330 4.88 -4.03 27.70
N PHE A 331 4.23 -4.27 28.84
CA PHE A 331 2.78 -4.12 28.98
C PHE A 331 2.35 -2.66 28.73
N ALA A 332 3.05 -1.70 29.35
CA ALA A 332 2.80 -0.28 29.13
C ALA A 332 3.08 0.12 27.66
N ALA A 333 4.18 -0.37 27.09
CA ALA A 333 4.53 -0.13 25.69
C ALA A 333 3.46 -0.64 24.71
N PHE A 334 2.99 -1.87 24.92
CA PHE A 334 1.95 -2.45 24.07
C PHE A 334 0.65 -1.68 24.19
N SER A 335 0.26 -1.29 25.41
CA SER A 335 -0.97 -0.51 25.65
C SER A 335 -1.01 0.79 24.84
N ARG A 336 0.13 1.50 24.74
CA ARG A 336 0.23 2.76 23.96
C ARG A 336 0.07 2.54 22.45
N ARG A 337 0.40 1.36 21.93
CA ARG A 337 0.28 1.02 20.50
C ARG A 337 -1.12 0.53 20.10
N LEU A 338 -2.00 0.22 21.06
CA LEU A 338 -3.36 -0.23 20.77
C LEU A 338 -4.16 0.79 19.98
N HIS A 339 -3.95 2.09 20.25
CA HIS A 339 -4.64 3.17 19.55
C HIS A 339 -4.29 3.22 18.05
N SER A 340 -3.02 2.95 17.73
CA SER A 340 -2.51 2.93 16.35
C SER A 340 -3.18 1.88 15.47
N PHE A 341 -3.76 0.83 16.06
CA PHE A 341 -4.54 -0.17 15.32
C PHE A 341 -5.67 0.44 14.51
N PHE A 342 -6.43 1.36 15.09
CA PHE A 342 -7.54 2.01 14.41
C PHE A 342 -7.08 2.94 13.28
N HIS A 343 -5.80 3.32 13.28
CA HIS A 343 -5.18 4.05 12.17
C HIS A 343 -4.54 3.14 11.11
N GLY A 344 -4.60 1.81 11.27
CA GLY A 344 -4.19 0.82 10.28
C GLY A 344 -2.90 0.07 10.60
N GLU A 345 -2.21 0.43 11.67
CA GLU A 345 -1.06 -0.33 12.14
C GLU A 345 -1.51 -1.70 12.65
N HIS A 346 -0.70 -2.74 12.47
CA HIS A 346 -0.90 -4.01 13.17
C HIS A 346 0.31 -4.26 14.07
N PRO A 347 0.23 -3.98 15.38
CA PRO A 347 1.39 -3.98 16.28
C PRO A 347 2.17 -5.30 16.36
N THR A 348 1.54 -6.42 16.00
CA THR A 348 2.07 -7.79 16.09
C THR A 348 2.29 -8.47 14.74
N ARG A 349 1.48 -8.18 13.72
CA ARG A 349 1.50 -8.85 12.40
C ARG A 349 2.08 -7.92 11.35
N VAL A 350 3.40 -7.87 11.31
CA VAL A 350 4.18 -7.14 10.31
C VAL A 350 4.48 -8.05 9.12
N THR A 351 4.31 -7.52 7.90
CA THR A 351 4.75 -8.26 6.70
C THR A 351 6.23 -7.99 6.45
N TRP A 352 7.06 -9.04 6.41
CA TRP A 352 8.50 -8.92 6.21
C TRP A 352 8.89 -9.11 4.74
N TYR A 353 9.97 -8.46 4.34
CA TYR A 353 10.58 -8.69 3.03
C TYR A 353 11.39 -9.97 3.04
N SER A 354 11.05 -10.87 2.12
CA SER A 354 11.86 -12.03 1.75
C SER A 354 12.38 -11.80 0.34
N HIS A 355 13.70 -11.77 0.17
CA HIS A 355 14.31 -11.51 -1.13
C HIS A 355 14.04 -12.62 -2.13
N SER A 356 13.83 -12.22 -3.38
CA SER A 356 13.87 -13.06 -4.58
C SER A 356 14.34 -12.19 -5.74
N ASP A 357 14.98 -12.80 -6.75
CA ASP A 357 15.28 -12.12 -8.01
C ASP A 357 14.00 -11.54 -8.64
N ALA A 358 14.08 -10.30 -9.14
CA ALA A 358 12.90 -9.56 -9.57
C ALA A 358 12.24 -10.17 -10.82
N LEU A 359 13.04 -10.54 -11.82
CA LEU A 359 12.55 -11.17 -13.06
C LEU A 359 12.03 -12.59 -12.80
N ALA A 360 12.73 -13.38 -11.98
CA ALA A 360 12.32 -14.72 -11.62
C ALA A 360 11.06 -14.75 -10.73
N SER A 361 10.73 -13.63 -10.09
CA SER A 361 9.53 -13.50 -9.24
C SER A 361 8.24 -13.19 -10.01
N LEU A 362 8.33 -12.96 -11.33
CA LEU A 362 7.18 -12.62 -12.15
C LEU A 362 6.13 -13.74 -12.13
N GLN A 363 4.90 -13.36 -11.82
CA GLN A 363 3.75 -14.25 -11.82
C GLN A 363 2.51 -13.53 -12.34
N PRO A 364 1.52 -14.25 -12.91
CA PRO A 364 0.25 -13.63 -13.28
C PRO A 364 -0.39 -12.91 -12.09
N ALA A 365 -0.81 -11.67 -12.29
CA ALA A 365 -1.48 -10.91 -11.25
C ALA A 365 -3.01 -11.06 -11.31
N ARG A 366 -3.64 -10.87 -10.15
CA ARG A 366 -5.11 -10.80 -10.01
C ARG A 366 -5.60 -9.54 -9.30
N THR A 367 -4.71 -8.78 -8.68
CA THR A 367 -5.02 -7.63 -7.83
C THR A 367 -4.07 -6.50 -8.20
N VAL A 368 -4.58 -5.28 -8.39
CA VAL A 368 -3.75 -4.09 -8.45
C VAL A 368 -3.63 -3.50 -7.06
N TYR A 369 -2.40 -3.31 -6.57
CA TYR A 369 -2.15 -2.43 -5.43
C TYR A 369 -2.01 -1.01 -5.95
N THR A 370 -3.04 -0.18 -5.80
CA THR A 370 -3.07 1.18 -6.38
C THR A 370 -1.95 2.08 -5.90
N GLY A 371 -1.37 1.78 -4.73
CA GLY A 371 -0.20 2.46 -4.18
C GLY A 371 1.15 1.83 -4.53
N ASN A 372 1.21 0.75 -5.32
CA ASN A 372 2.47 0.17 -5.80
C ASN A 372 2.22 -0.60 -7.09
N TYR A 373 2.00 0.11 -8.19
CA TYR A 373 1.92 -0.50 -9.51
C TYR A 373 2.46 0.42 -10.60
N VAL A 374 2.88 -0.21 -11.70
CA VAL A 374 3.55 0.42 -12.83
C VAL A 374 2.87 0.02 -14.12
N PHE A 375 2.74 0.95 -15.05
CA PHE A 375 2.22 0.64 -16.37
C PHE A 375 2.85 1.48 -17.48
N ARG A 376 2.83 0.91 -18.69
CA ARG A 376 3.25 1.59 -19.91
C ARG A 376 2.15 2.51 -20.46
N PRO A 377 2.46 3.50 -21.31
CA PRO A 377 1.45 4.35 -21.90
C PRO A 377 0.37 3.59 -22.67
N GLU A 378 0.67 2.43 -23.27
CA GLU A 378 -0.33 1.62 -23.99
C GLU A 378 -1.41 1.05 -23.05
N ALA A 379 -1.12 0.94 -21.76
CA ALA A 379 -2.10 0.52 -20.76
C ALA A 379 -3.02 1.67 -20.30
N LEU A 380 -2.77 2.92 -20.75
CA LEU A 380 -3.61 4.07 -20.42
C LEU A 380 -5.04 3.93 -20.90
N ASP A 381 -5.35 3.00 -21.82
CA ASP A 381 -6.73 2.70 -22.14
C ASP A 381 -7.55 2.37 -20.88
N TRP A 382 -6.89 1.89 -19.82
CA TRP A 382 -7.45 1.62 -18.50
C TRP A 382 -7.32 2.78 -17.52
N PHE A 383 -8.34 2.89 -16.66
CA PHE A 383 -8.42 3.77 -15.50
C PHE A 383 -8.87 2.93 -14.30
N ILE A 384 -8.82 3.47 -13.08
CA ILE A 384 -9.36 2.79 -11.89
C ILE A 384 -10.90 2.82 -11.98
N PRO A 385 -11.57 1.68 -12.21
CA PRO A 385 -12.99 1.64 -12.49
C PRO A 385 -13.82 1.95 -11.24
N PHE A 386 -15.03 2.48 -11.46
CA PHE A 386 -16.02 2.74 -10.41
C PHE A 386 -15.53 3.65 -9.28
N ALA A 387 -14.54 4.51 -9.58
CA ALA A 387 -13.92 5.40 -8.61
C ALA A 387 -14.91 6.30 -7.83
N PRO A 388 -16.03 6.79 -8.42
CA PRO A 388 -17.04 7.55 -7.68
C PRO A 388 -17.70 6.80 -6.52
N LEU A 389 -17.66 5.46 -6.51
CA LEU A 389 -18.17 4.65 -5.41
C LEU A 389 -17.25 4.67 -4.17
N ARG A 390 -15.99 5.08 -4.34
CA ARG A 390 -14.96 5.19 -3.28
C ARG A 390 -14.72 3.89 -2.48
N LEU A 391 -15.03 2.73 -3.05
CA LEU A 391 -14.89 1.42 -2.41
C LEU A 391 -13.41 1.10 -2.09
N ARG A 392 -13.15 0.38 -0.98
CA ARG A 392 -11.79 -0.04 -0.59
C ARG A 392 -11.17 -1.07 -1.53
N MET A 393 -12.01 -1.81 -2.27
CA MET A 393 -11.62 -2.90 -3.17
C MET A 393 -11.45 -2.46 -4.63
N SER A 394 -11.22 -1.18 -4.92
CA SER A 394 -11.08 -0.67 -6.29
C SER A 394 -9.89 -1.31 -7.05
N GLY A 395 -8.72 -1.40 -6.41
CA GLY A 395 -7.54 -2.05 -6.96
C GLY A 395 -7.72 -3.56 -7.25
N PRO A 396 -8.20 -4.36 -6.27
CA PRO A 396 -8.59 -5.75 -6.50
C PRO A 396 -9.63 -5.93 -7.63
N THR A 397 -10.65 -5.07 -7.68
CA THR A 397 -11.69 -5.09 -8.73
C THR A 397 -11.08 -4.83 -10.11
N MET A 398 -10.26 -3.78 -10.23
CA MET A 398 -9.50 -3.49 -11.45
C MET A 398 -8.62 -4.68 -11.85
N GLY A 399 -7.94 -5.31 -10.89
CA GLY A 399 -7.08 -6.45 -11.14
C GLY A 399 -7.81 -7.65 -11.75
N ARG A 400 -9.06 -7.92 -11.36
CA ARG A 400 -9.89 -8.97 -11.99
C ARG A 400 -10.19 -8.65 -13.45
N MET A 401 -10.55 -7.40 -13.74
CA MET A 401 -10.86 -6.94 -15.09
C MET A 401 -9.61 -6.94 -15.98
N LEU A 402 -8.47 -6.46 -15.47
CA LEU A 402 -7.18 -6.50 -16.18
C LEU A 402 -6.75 -7.94 -16.46
N ARG A 403 -6.87 -8.85 -15.50
CA ARG A 403 -6.54 -10.27 -15.70
C ARG A 403 -7.39 -10.88 -16.81
N ALA A 404 -8.69 -10.57 -16.83
CA ALA A 404 -9.63 -11.08 -17.83
C ALA A 404 -9.31 -10.57 -19.25
N GLU A 405 -8.89 -9.32 -19.41
CA GLU A 405 -8.62 -8.72 -20.74
C GLU A 405 -7.15 -8.82 -21.19
N MET A 406 -6.19 -8.62 -20.28
CA MET A 406 -4.76 -8.54 -20.61
C MET A 406 -4.01 -9.86 -20.46
N GLY A 407 -4.57 -10.85 -19.76
CA GLY A 407 -3.94 -12.14 -19.53
C GLY A 407 -2.50 -12.01 -19.01
N GLY A 408 -1.53 -12.59 -19.73
CA GLY A 408 -0.12 -12.60 -19.37
C GLY A 408 0.57 -11.23 -19.32
N GLY A 409 -0.03 -10.18 -19.90
CA GLY A 409 0.51 -8.81 -19.87
C GLY A 409 0.31 -8.08 -18.54
N PHE A 410 -0.45 -8.67 -17.60
CA PHE A 410 -0.63 -8.17 -16.23
C PHE A 410 0.02 -9.11 -15.21
N VAL A 411 1.11 -8.64 -14.60
CA VAL A 411 1.96 -9.46 -13.73
C VAL A 411 2.17 -8.84 -12.36
N ALA A 412 2.58 -9.65 -11.40
CA ALA A 412 3.07 -9.22 -10.10
C ALA A 412 4.55 -9.58 -9.96
N ALA A 413 5.31 -8.75 -9.26
CA ALA A 413 6.71 -9.00 -8.93
C ALA A 413 6.96 -8.78 -7.43
N ASN A 414 8.01 -9.42 -6.91
CA ASN A 414 8.47 -9.21 -5.54
C ASN A 414 9.29 -7.91 -5.40
N LEU A 415 8.63 -6.79 -5.70
CA LEU A 415 9.16 -5.44 -5.52
C LEU A 415 8.26 -4.68 -4.53
N PRO A 416 8.26 -5.07 -3.23
CA PRO A 416 7.39 -4.44 -2.27
C PRO A 416 7.94 -3.11 -1.76
N MET A 417 7.05 -2.14 -1.60
CA MET A 417 7.35 -0.91 -0.87
C MET A 417 6.97 -1.04 0.60
N LEU A 418 7.71 -0.36 1.46
CA LEU A 418 7.43 -0.28 2.88
C LEU A 418 6.28 0.69 3.11
N HIS A 419 5.23 0.19 3.72
CA HIS A 419 4.02 0.93 4.03
C HIS A 419 3.97 1.26 5.53
N ARG A 420 3.71 2.53 5.85
CA ARG A 420 3.66 3.08 7.22
C ARG A 420 2.37 3.85 7.44
N ARG A 421 1.45 3.28 8.19
CA ARG A 421 0.12 3.87 8.44
C ARG A 421 0.13 5.04 9.40
N THR A 422 1.09 5.05 10.33
CA THR A 422 1.14 6.00 11.44
C THR A 422 2.40 6.82 11.39
N VAL A 423 2.34 8.04 11.92
CA VAL A 423 3.53 8.83 12.19
C VAL A 423 4.10 8.41 13.53
N ALA A 424 5.41 8.15 13.58
CA ALA A 424 6.05 7.44 14.70
C ALA A 424 5.87 8.11 16.08
N ASP A 425 5.76 9.44 16.12
CA ASP A 425 5.61 10.20 17.36
C ASP A 425 4.16 10.30 17.87
N THR A 426 3.18 10.27 16.96
CA THR A 426 1.76 10.38 17.31
C THR A 426 1.07 9.02 17.37
N GLY A 427 1.61 8.00 16.71
CA GLY A 427 0.94 6.71 16.53
C GLY A 427 -0.37 6.83 15.73
N ALA A 428 -0.61 7.95 15.04
CA ALA A 428 -1.82 8.24 14.30
C ALA A 428 -1.52 8.52 12.82
N SER A 429 -2.51 8.30 11.96
CA SER A 429 -2.47 8.73 10.55
C SER A 429 -2.77 10.22 10.47
N GLU A 430 -2.02 11.00 9.69
CA GLU A 430 -2.31 12.44 9.49
C GLU A 430 -3.66 12.63 8.81
N PHE A 431 -3.94 11.81 7.80
CA PHE A 431 -5.22 11.79 7.13
C PHE A 431 -5.62 10.37 6.79
N ARG A 432 -6.86 10.01 7.11
CA ARG A 432 -7.47 8.75 6.68
C ARG A 432 -8.95 8.95 6.40
N PRO A 433 -9.38 8.84 5.14
CA PRO A 433 -10.77 9.07 4.78
C PRO A 433 -11.73 8.17 5.57
N ASP A 434 -12.73 8.82 6.17
CA ASP A 434 -13.87 8.16 6.83
C ASP A 434 -13.51 7.33 8.06
N ILE A 435 -12.37 7.66 8.69
CA ILE A 435 -12.13 7.41 10.11
C ILE A 435 -12.34 8.74 10.84
N LEU A 436 -13.32 8.76 11.74
CA LEU A 436 -13.66 9.98 12.49
C LEU A 436 -13.20 9.83 13.93
N VAL A 437 -12.34 10.74 14.38
CA VAL A 437 -11.91 10.80 15.78
C VAL A 437 -12.70 11.91 16.49
N ARG A 438 -13.47 11.55 17.52
CA ARG A 438 -14.28 12.48 18.32
C ARG A 438 -14.13 12.14 19.80
N GLN A 439 -13.53 13.04 20.58
CA GLN A 439 -13.42 12.91 22.04
C GLN A 439 -12.88 11.52 22.52
N GLY A 440 -11.92 10.94 21.81
CA GLY A 440 -11.32 9.63 22.14
C GLY A 440 -12.05 8.41 21.56
N GLU A 441 -13.24 8.60 20.98
CA GLU A 441 -13.94 7.60 20.16
C GLU A 441 -13.43 7.69 18.71
N ILE A 442 -13.16 6.53 18.12
CA ILE A 442 -12.71 6.38 16.73
C ILE A 442 -13.77 5.58 15.98
N ASP A 443 -14.51 6.26 15.12
CA ASP A 443 -15.58 5.67 14.31
C ASP A 443 -15.00 5.21 12.96
N LEU A 444 -15.11 3.90 12.70
CA LEU A 444 -14.68 3.24 11.47
C LEU A 444 -15.84 2.98 10.49
N CYS A 445 -17.08 3.38 10.80
CA CYS A 445 -18.27 2.91 10.10
C CYS A 445 -18.31 3.29 8.63
N GLY A 446 -17.77 4.46 8.28
CA GLY A 446 -17.60 4.83 6.88
C GLY A 446 -16.65 3.87 6.17
N GLU A 447 -15.47 3.60 6.73
CA GLU A 447 -14.52 2.65 6.15
C GLU A 447 -15.07 1.22 6.12
N PHE A 448 -15.78 0.81 7.17
CA PHE A 448 -16.47 -0.47 7.28
C PHE A 448 -17.49 -0.66 6.16
N GLU A 449 -18.36 0.34 5.92
CA GLU A 449 -19.39 0.28 4.87
C GLU A 449 -18.75 0.17 3.48
N ARG A 450 -17.66 0.93 3.22
CA ARG A 450 -16.92 0.86 1.94
C ARG A 450 -16.12 -0.42 1.76
N GLN A 451 -15.73 -1.08 2.85
CA GLN A 451 -15.10 -2.39 2.83
C GLN A 451 -16.13 -3.48 2.51
N PHE A 452 -17.26 -3.52 3.23
CA PHE A 452 -18.35 -4.47 2.99
C PHE A 452 -18.87 -4.41 1.54
N HIS A 453 -19.25 -3.21 1.08
CA HIS A 453 -19.72 -3.04 -0.30
C HIS A 453 -18.59 -3.21 -1.32
N GLY A 454 -17.34 -2.98 -0.91
CA GLY A 454 -16.15 -3.29 -1.69
C GLY A 454 -16.01 -4.79 -1.96
N ASP A 455 -16.18 -5.63 -0.93
CA ASP A 455 -16.12 -7.09 -1.07
C ASP A 455 -17.28 -7.61 -1.92
N VAL A 456 -18.50 -7.09 -1.71
CA VAL A 456 -19.67 -7.37 -2.58
C VAL A 456 -19.33 -7.08 -4.04
N MET A 457 -18.73 -5.90 -4.33
CA MET A 457 -18.35 -5.52 -5.69
C MET A 457 -17.27 -6.42 -6.26
N LEU A 458 -16.23 -6.74 -5.48
CA LEU A 458 -15.11 -7.56 -5.91
C LEU A 458 -15.57 -8.96 -6.32
N PHE A 459 -16.33 -9.64 -5.46
CA PHE A 459 -16.76 -11.01 -5.73
C PHE A 459 -17.90 -11.07 -6.75
N ALA A 460 -18.71 -10.01 -6.88
CA ALA A 460 -19.59 -9.86 -8.03
C ALA A 460 -18.79 -9.72 -9.34
N MET A 461 -17.70 -8.94 -9.31
CA MET A 461 -16.86 -8.75 -10.48
C MET A 461 -16.12 -10.02 -10.89
N GLU A 462 -15.66 -10.82 -9.94
CA GLU A 462 -15.09 -12.15 -10.21
C GLU A 462 -16.08 -13.01 -11.01
N ARG A 463 -17.34 -13.12 -10.56
CA ARG A 463 -18.40 -13.85 -11.29
C ARG A 463 -18.73 -13.25 -12.66
N LEU A 464 -18.74 -11.93 -12.79
CA LEU A 464 -19.00 -11.26 -14.07
C LEU A 464 -17.85 -11.47 -15.05
N THR A 465 -16.60 -11.44 -14.58
CA THR A 465 -15.43 -11.69 -15.43
C THR A 465 -15.38 -13.11 -15.98
N GLU A 466 -15.80 -14.11 -15.19
CA GLU A 466 -15.97 -15.49 -15.65
C GLU A 466 -17.02 -15.63 -16.77
N ARG A 467 -17.97 -14.69 -16.85
CA ARG A 467 -19.02 -14.64 -17.88
C ARG A 467 -18.67 -13.73 -19.07
N GLY A 468 -17.45 -13.22 -19.11
CA GLY A 468 -16.88 -12.47 -20.24
C GLY A 468 -16.84 -10.96 -20.05
N PHE A 469 -17.19 -10.41 -18.89
CA PHE A 469 -16.94 -8.99 -18.60
C PHE A 469 -15.43 -8.71 -18.46
N PRO A 470 -14.88 -7.56 -18.91
CA PRO A 470 -15.58 -6.45 -19.57
C PRO A 470 -15.75 -6.58 -21.09
N GLY A 471 -15.22 -7.63 -21.72
CA GLY A 471 -15.31 -7.83 -23.18
C GLY A 471 -16.75 -7.97 -23.68
N ARG A 472 -17.65 -8.51 -22.84
CA ARG A 472 -19.10 -8.56 -23.03
C ARG A 472 -19.80 -7.73 -21.97
N ALA A 473 -20.77 -6.91 -22.40
CA ALA A 473 -21.66 -6.21 -21.49
C ALA A 473 -22.69 -7.19 -20.90
N PRO A 474 -22.79 -7.33 -19.56
CA PRO A 474 -23.82 -8.12 -18.92
C PRO A 474 -25.18 -7.39 -18.98
N GLU A 475 -26.27 -8.16 -18.96
CA GLU A 475 -27.61 -7.61 -18.85
C GLU A 475 -27.85 -7.05 -17.44
N GLU A 476 -28.66 -5.99 -17.30
CA GLU A 476 -28.90 -5.37 -15.98
C GLU A 476 -29.48 -6.36 -14.97
N ALA A 477 -30.38 -7.25 -15.41
CA ALA A 477 -30.96 -8.29 -14.55
C ALA A 477 -29.91 -9.30 -14.06
N GLU A 478 -28.89 -9.58 -14.86
CA GLU A 478 -27.76 -10.43 -14.47
C GLU A 478 -26.88 -9.75 -13.41
N ILE A 479 -26.57 -8.47 -13.61
CA ILE A 479 -25.84 -7.65 -12.63
C ILE A 479 -26.59 -7.65 -11.29
N ASP A 480 -27.90 -7.39 -11.33
CA ASP A 480 -28.73 -7.31 -10.13
C ASP A 480 -28.80 -8.64 -9.38
N ALA A 481 -28.98 -9.75 -10.10
CA ALA A 481 -29.02 -11.08 -9.50
C ALA A 481 -27.69 -11.41 -8.80
N ILE A 482 -26.55 -11.11 -9.43
CA ILE A 482 -25.23 -11.36 -8.87
C ILE A 482 -24.98 -10.47 -7.64
N LEU A 483 -25.26 -9.16 -7.73
CA LEU A 483 -25.08 -8.23 -6.61
C LEU A 483 -25.98 -8.60 -5.43
N ALA A 484 -27.24 -8.97 -5.67
CA ALA A 484 -28.15 -9.38 -4.62
C ALA A 484 -27.66 -10.65 -3.89
N ALA A 485 -27.18 -11.66 -4.64
CA ALA A 485 -26.60 -12.86 -4.06
C ALA A 485 -25.35 -12.54 -3.21
N MET A 486 -24.46 -11.69 -3.73
CA MET A 486 -23.25 -11.26 -3.01
C MET A 486 -23.51 -10.47 -1.74
N GLN A 487 -24.52 -9.59 -1.75
CA GLN A 487 -24.92 -8.88 -0.53
C GLN A 487 -25.40 -9.83 0.56
N VAL A 488 -26.13 -10.90 0.22
CA VAL A 488 -26.58 -11.90 1.19
C VAL A 488 -25.39 -12.70 1.74
N GLU A 489 -24.57 -13.25 0.85
CA GLU A 489 -23.42 -14.08 1.24
C GLU A 489 -22.42 -13.31 2.11
N MET A 490 -22.02 -12.11 1.69
CA MET A 490 -21.13 -11.25 2.47
C MET A 490 -21.80 -10.83 3.78
N GLY A 491 -23.10 -10.54 3.77
CA GLY A 491 -23.85 -10.18 4.97
C GLY A 491 -23.88 -11.29 6.03
N GLU A 492 -23.89 -12.56 5.63
CA GLU A 492 -23.76 -13.70 6.54
C GLU A 492 -22.35 -13.79 7.14
N LYS A 493 -21.32 -13.69 6.30
CA LYS A 493 -19.92 -13.74 6.72
C LYS A 493 -19.57 -12.62 7.70
N TYR A 494 -19.92 -11.38 7.38
CA TYR A 494 -19.68 -10.23 8.26
C TYR A 494 -20.42 -10.35 9.60
N ARG A 495 -21.67 -10.84 9.61
CA ARG A 495 -22.40 -11.09 10.88
C ARG A 495 -21.75 -12.19 11.72
N ALA A 496 -21.28 -13.26 11.10
CA ALA A 496 -20.57 -14.33 11.80
C ALA A 496 -19.26 -13.84 12.40
N TRP A 497 -18.50 -13.08 11.61
CA TRP A 497 -17.25 -12.48 12.02
C TRP A 497 -17.41 -11.48 13.17
N HIS A 498 -18.43 -10.61 13.13
CA HIS A 498 -18.76 -9.73 14.27
C HIS A 498 -19.07 -10.49 15.56
N ARG A 499 -19.79 -11.61 15.48
CA ARG A 499 -20.04 -12.45 16.67
C ARG A 499 -18.72 -12.98 17.24
N ALA A 500 -17.82 -13.45 16.39
CA ALA A 500 -16.51 -13.92 16.82
C ALA A 500 -15.66 -12.81 17.47
N ILE A 501 -15.68 -11.58 16.93
CA ILE A 501 -15.01 -10.42 17.55
C ILE A 501 -15.57 -10.15 18.93
N ARG A 502 -16.90 -10.15 19.08
CA ARG A 502 -17.54 -9.92 20.38
C ARG A 502 -17.17 -10.98 21.42
N ASP A 503 -17.18 -12.25 21.02
CA ASP A 503 -16.82 -13.34 21.93
C ASP A 503 -15.36 -13.19 22.40
N LYS A 504 -14.45 -12.79 21.50
CA LYS A 504 -13.05 -12.49 21.84
C LYS A 504 -12.92 -11.24 22.73
N LEU A 505 -13.67 -10.18 22.44
CA LEU A 505 -13.66 -8.96 23.25
C LEU A 505 -14.07 -9.26 24.70
N ALA A 506 -15.11 -10.06 24.91
CA ALA A 506 -15.53 -10.49 26.25
C ALA A 506 -14.42 -11.27 27.00
N VAL A 507 -13.67 -12.12 26.29
CA VAL A 507 -12.51 -12.82 26.87
C VAL A 507 -11.41 -11.83 27.28
N MET A 508 -11.10 -10.86 26.41
CA MET A 508 -10.10 -9.84 26.69
C MET A 508 -10.48 -8.99 27.91
N GLU A 509 -11.73 -8.52 27.97
CA GLU A 509 -12.25 -7.74 29.09
C GLU A 509 -12.24 -8.53 30.41
N GLY A 510 -12.60 -9.83 30.35
CA GLY A 510 -12.51 -10.72 31.50
C GLY A 510 -11.09 -10.86 32.04
N LEU A 511 -10.08 -11.00 31.18
CA LEU A 511 -8.67 -11.05 31.58
C LEU A 511 -8.21 -9.73 32.20
N LEU A 512 -8.55 -8.59 31.58
CA LEU A 512 -8.18 -7.26 32.06
C LEU A 512 -8.83 -6.92 33.40
N GLY A 513 -10.09 -7.32 33.59
CA GLY A 513 -10.89 -7.02 34.77
C GLY A 513 -10.56 -7.83 36.02
N GLU A 514 -9.75 -8.90 35.92
CA GLU A 514 -9.46 -9.79 37.05
C GLU A 514 -8.64 -9.07 38.15
N PRO A 515 -9.20 -8.81 39.36
CA PRO A 515 -8.55 -7.97 40.37
C PRO A 515 -7.23 -8.52 40.91
N ALA A 516 -7.03 -9.84 40.80
CA ALA A 516 -5.82 -10.50 41.29
C ALA A 516 -4.57 -10.20 40.42
N ARG A 517 -4.76 -9.76 39.17
CA ARG A 517 -3.67 -9.51 38.22
C ARG A 517 -2.81 -8.33 38.67
N TRP A 518 -1.49 -8.45 38.48
CA TRP A 518 -0.54 -7.45 38.97
C TRP A 518 -0.76 -6.06 38.36
N TRP A 519 -1.23 -5.99 37.10
CA TRP A 519 -1.55 -4.71 36.47
C TRP A 519 -2.73 -4.00 37.13
N ASN A 520 -3.57 -4.68 37.90
CA ASN A 520 -4.66 -4.08 38.67
C ASN A 520 -4.28 -3.67 40.10
N LYS A 521 -3.04 -3.96 40.52
CA LYS A 521 -2.53 -3.67 41.87
C LYS A 521 -1.54 -2.51 41.95
N ALA A 522 -0.97 -2.12 40.81
CA ALA A 522 0.06 -1.08 40.73
C ALA A 522 -0.52 0.20 40.13
N ASP A 523 -0.40 1.33 40.83
CA ASP A 523 -0.92 2.62 40.38
C ASP A 523 -0.16 3.16 39.16
N GLU A 524 1.11 2.79 39.03
CA GLU A 524 1.99 3.18 37.91
C GLU A 524 1.49 2.64 36.56
N LEU A 525 0.62 1.63 36.57
CA LEU A 525 0.02 1.04 35.38
C LEU A 525 -1.39 1.57 35.07
N ALA A 526 -1.83 2.63 35.76
CA ALA A 526 -3.14 3.25 35.53
C ALA A 526 -3.33 3.67 34.07
N GLU A 527 -2.35 4.34 33.47
CA GLU A 527 -2.40 4.74 32.06
C GLU A 527 -2.53 3.53 31.14
N ALA A 528 -1.76 2.47 31.38
CA ALA A 528 -1.82 1.26 30.57
C ALA A 528 -3.22 0.60 30.64
N ARG A 529 -3.83 0.55 31.83
CA ARG A 529 -5.21 0.07 32.00
C ARG A 529 -6.21 0.94 31.25
N GLU A 530 -6.08 2.27 31.31
CA GLU A 530 -6.94 3.19 30.55
C GLU A 530 -6.80 2.99 29.04
N ASN A 531 -5.58 2.80 28.53
CA ASN A 531 -5.35 2.51 27.11
C ASN A 531 -6.06 1.22 26.65
N PHE A 532 -5.99 0.15 27.45
CA PHE A 532 -6.72 -1.10 27.18
C PHE A 532 -8.25 -0.90 27.24
N ARG A 533 -8.75 -0.11 28.20
CA ARG A 533 -10.19 0.21 28.30
C ARG A 533 -10.67 1.03 27.11
N ALA A 534 -9.90 2.04 26.68
CA ALA A 534 -10.19 2.83 25.50
C ALA A 534 -10.17 1.98 24.22
N PHE A 535 -9.24 1.04 24.11
CA PHE A 535 -9.21 0.07 23.01
C PHE A 535 -10.47 -0.82 23.00
N ALA A 536 -10.86 -1.38 24.15
CA ALA A 536 -12.07 -2.19 24.29
C ALA A 536 -13.34 -1.39 23.93
N ALA A 537 -13.47 -0.16 24.43
CA ALA A 537 -14.60 0.72 24.14
C ALA A 537 -14.71 1.04 22.65
N ASN A 538 -13.59 1.31 21.98
CA ASN A 538 -13.57 1.54 20.54
C ASN A 538 -13.93 0.27 19.75
N LEU A 539 -13.50 -0.91 20.20
CA LEU A 539 -13.95 -2.17 19.58
C LEU A 539 -15.45 -2.40 19.78
N GLU A 540 -15.99 -2.11 20.95
CA GLU A 540 -17.43 -2.25 21.23
C GLU A 540 -18.26 -1.27 20.38
N HIS A 541 -17.80 -0.02 20.23
CA HIS A 541 -18.45 0.94 19.32
C HIS A 541 -18.50 0.42 17.87
N ASN A 542 -17.37 -0.08 17.36
CA ASN A 542 -17.24 -0.47 15.94
C ASN A 542 -17.74 -1.87 15.62
N PHE A 543 -17.78 -2.79 16.60
CA PHE A 543 -18.06 -4.21 16.37
C PHE A 543 -19.12 -4.82 17.31
N GLY A 544 -19.50 -4.12 18.38
CA GLY A 544 -20.47 -4.56 19.38
C GLY A 544 -21.91 -4.69 18.84
N PRO A 545 -22.85 -5.22 19.65
CA PRO A 545 -24.26 -5.43 19.26
C PRO A 545 -24.96 -4.14 18.84
N GLY A 546 -24.59 -3.02 19.47
CA GLY A 546 -25.15 -1.68 19.18
C GLY A 546 -24.38 -0.92 18.10
N SER A 547 -23.43 -1.55 17.41
CA SER A 547 -22.55 -0.85 16.49
C SER A 547 -23.32 -0.19 15.33
N PRO A 548 -23.14 1.13 15.10
CA PRO A 548 -23.70 1.79 13.93
C PRO A 548 -23.17 1.21 12.62
N CYS A 549 -21.97 0.61 12.62
CA CYS A 549 -21.34 0.06 11.42
C CYS A 549 -22.14 -1.15 10.90
N LEU A 550 -22.51 -2.06 11.82
CA LEU A 550 -23.35 -3.21 11.51
C LEU A 550 -24.77 -2.78 11.12
N ALA A 551 -25.33 -1.78 11.81
CA ALA A 551 -26.65 -1.22 11.49
C ALA A 551 -26.69 -0.63 10.07
N ASN A 552 -25.62 0.05 9.63
CA ASN A 552 -25.53 0.64 8.30
C ASN A 552 -25.62 -0.42 7.20
N ILE A 553 -24.85 -1.51 7.29
CA ILE A 553 -24.89 -2.60 6.29
C ILE A 553 -26.16 -3.46 6.41
N ALA A 554 -26.78 -3.48 7.60
CA ALA A 554 -28.06 -4.15 7.86
C ALA A 554 -29.30 -3.32 7.43
N SER A 555 -29.13 -2.03 7.08
CA SER A 555 -30.22 -1.18 6.62
C SER A 555 -30.70 -1.55 5.21
N ALA A 556 -32.00 -1.81 5.06
CA ALA A 556 -32.59 -2.17 3.77
C ALA A 556 -32.50 -1.03 2.74
N SER A 557 -32.76 0.21 3.16
CA SER A 557 -32.70 1.38 2.27
C SER A 557 -31.27 1.63 1.79
N ARG A 558 -30.29 1.57 2.69
CA ARG A 558 -28.86 1.72 2.33
C ARG A 558 -28.40 0.60 1.39
N ARG A 559 -28.76 -0.65 1.67
CA ARG A 559 -28.41 -1.77 0.77
C ARG A 559 -28.99 -1.60 -0.63
N ALA A 560 -30.23 -1.12 -0.73
CA ALA A 560 -30.87 -0.86 -2.01
C ALA A 560 -30.17 0.28 -2.77
N ASP A 561 -29.82 1.37 -2.08
CA ASP A 561 -29.05 2.48 -2.65
C ASP A 561 -27.67 2.02 -3.16
N TRP A 562 -26.89 1.31 -2.33
CA TRP A 562 -25.60 0.76 -2.74
C TRP A 562 -25.71 -0.17 -3.94
N ARG A 563 -26.73 -1.04 -3.96
CA ARG A 563 -26.97 -1.94 -5.10
C ARG A 563 -27.26 -1.14 -6.36
N ALA A 564 -28.11 -0.13 -6.28
CA ALA A 564 -28.45 0.72 -7.42
C ALA A 564 -27.21 1.44 -7.98
N ARG A 565 -26.34 1.98 -7.10
CA ARG A 565 -25.09 2.65 -7.49
C ARG A 565 -24.08 1.67 -8.11
N GLN A 566 -23.89 0.49 -7.51
CA GLN A 566 -23.01 -0.56 -8.07
C GLN A 566 -23.51 -1.05 -9.43
N ARG A 567 -24.81 -1.30 -9.55
CA ARG A 567 -25.47 -1.71 -10.80
C ARG A 567 -25.24 -0.67 -11.90
N ALA A 568 -25.51 0.60 -11.61
CA ALA A 568 -25.31 1.69 -12.56
C ALA A 568 -23.85 1.81 -13.00
N ALA A 569 -22.91 1.66 -12.07
CA ALA A 569 -21.48 1.72 -12.36
C ALA A 569 -21.03 0.57 -13.28
N ILE A 570 -21.45 -0.67 -13.00
CA ILE A 570 -21.10 -1.85 -13.83
C ILE A 570 -21.71 -1.71 -15.24
N ALA A 571 -23.01 -1.36 -15.33
CA ALA A 571 -23.69 -1.18 -16.61
C ALA A 571 -23.09 -0.02 -17.43
N GLY A 572 -22.66 1.05 -16.76
CA GLY A 572 -22.06 2.23 -17.39
C GLY A 572 -20.61 2.07 -17.86
N PHE A 573 -19.90 1.02 -17.44
CA PHE A 573 -18.45 0.91 -17.63
C PHE A 573 -17.99 1.05 -19.09
N ARG A 574 -18.74 0.50 -20.05
CA ARG A 574 -18.38 0.60 -21.48
C ARG A 574 -18.44 2.03 -21.99
N ARG A 575 -19.47 2.79 -21.59
CA ARG A 575 -19.60 4.21 -21.93
C ARG A 575 -18.45 5.01 -21.32
N ASP A 576 -18.10 4.70 -20.06
CA ASP A 576 -16.98 5.34 -19.39
C ASP A 576 -15.66 5.06 -20.12
N ARG A 577 -15.43 3.82 -20.57
CA ARG A 577 -14.27 3.46 -21.42
C ARG A 577 -14.20 4.23 -22.73
N GLU A 578 -15.33 4.43 -23.39
CA GLU A 578 -15.39 5.22 -24.62
C GLU A 578 -15.12 6.71 -24.36
N ALA A 579 -15.66 7.27 -23.29
CA ALA A 579 -15.38 8.65 -22.88
C ALA A 579 -13.91 8.84 -22.51
N TRP A 580 -13.34 7.90 -21.77
CA TRP A 580 -11.92 7.89 -21.42
C TRP A 580 -11.02 7.92 -22.65
N ARG A 581 -11.28 7.06 -23.64
CA ARG A 581 -10.55 7.05 -24.92
C ARG A 581 -10.63 8.38 -25.67
N ARG A 582 -11.81 9.02 -25.68
CA ARG A 582 -11.98 10.35 -26.29
C ARG A 582 -11.16 11.41 -25.56
N ALA A 583 -11.13 11.38 -24.23
CA ALA A 583 -10.30 12.29 -23.44
C ALA A 583 -8.81 12.09 -23.72
N LEU A 584 -8.33 10.84 -23.79
CA LEU A 584 -6.94 10.55 -24.17
C LEU A 584 -6.60 11.05 -25.58
N ALA A 585 -7.52 10.88 -26.54
CA ALA A 585 -7.34 11.36 -27.91
C ALA A 585 -7.26 12.90 -27.97
N ALA A 586 -8.01 13.61 -27.13
CA ALA A 586 -7.96 15.07 -27.03
C ALA A 586 -6.65 15.60 -26.42
N LEU A 587 -5.90 14.76 -25.70
CA LEU A 587 -4.59 15.08 -25.13
C LEU A 587 -3.42 14.73 -26.05
N ALA A 588 -3.68 13.99 -27.14
CA ALA A 588 -2.66 13.70 -28.14
C ALA A 588 -2.32 14.99 -28.92
N PRO A 589 -1.02 15.24 -29.20
CA PRO A 589 -0.55 16.46 -29.86
C PRO A 589 -1.00 16.60 -31.32
#